data_AF-A0AA37KUX1-F1
#
_entry.id   AF-A0AA37KUX1-F1
#
_cell.length_a   1.000
_cell.length_b   1.000
_cell.length_c   1.000
_cell.angle_alpha   90.00
_cell.angle_beta   90.00
_cell.angle_gamma   90.00
#
_symmetry.space_group_name_H-M   'P 1'
#
loop_
_entity.id
_entity.type
_entity.pdbx_description
1 polymer ?
#
loop_
_entity_poly.entity_id
_entity_poly.type
_entity_poly.pdbx_seq_one_letter_code
_entity_poly.pdbx_strand_id
1 'polypeptide(L)'
;MPIGLLHQVGHNSNWNVSSFEEDGCGDGLILSPLHQAKNKVEELSRATREVSLFDPQFYLPSSRKQKLLSYPFFPEGVDGGFQTSTFVSHASMVAKACIDFQVEQGFRAVVVPTRFLNQMYPDYFERQGRFTVDAFIEQAQGKPLCLSVAVTSHMILDPTWRNMLLNWITSFPNVEEMYLMYQHERDLKQIQDPEFLREGIRFFKDVLATGLRLTVGYTNTEGLLLTAAGDLDITMGAFENTRIFSVDKFLESEGDRRGPKARIYLPGLLNWVQFEDAKSIRARAPEVWREIYRPTDWSEEALERPLEPTFNQPPLYKHYFSNTHDIVQELNEFNLRDRRAYLLRRVEIGLWAYRELSSKGVQLERHGQGGHLPAWRSVLQAL
;
A
#
# COMPACT_ATOMS: atom_id res chain seq x y z
N MET A 1 7.41 -4.70 17.47
CA MET A 1 6.56 -3.47 17.48
C MET A 1 5.21 -3.88 16.96
N PRO A 2 4.08 -3.40 17.50
CA PRO A 2 2.78 -3.78 16.94
C PRO A 2 2.72 -3.48 15.42
N ILE A 3 1.86 -4.19 14.70
CA ILE A 3 1.53 -3.91 13.30
C ILE A 3 1.07 -2.46 13.20
N GLY A 4 1.71 -1.67 12.34
CA GLY A 4 1.23 -0.35 11.96
C GLY A 4 0.30 -0.39 10.74
N LEU A 5 -0.59 0.58 10.64
CA LEU A 5 -1.51 0.75 9.52
C LEU A 5 -1.45 2.18 9.00
N LEU A 6 -0.78 2.40 7.87
CA LEU A 6 -0.68 3.72 7.26
C LEU A 6 -1.70 3.89 6.13
N HIS A 7 -2.22 5.10 5.98
CA HIS A 7 -2.98 5.45 4.79
C HIS A 7 -2.06 5.72 3.60
N GLN A 8 -2.15 4.92 2.54
CA GLN A 8 -1.54 5.27 1.25
C GLN A 8 -2.36 6.37 0.59
N VAL A 9 -1.94 7.63 0.74
CA VAL A 9 -2.79 8.77 0.38
C VAL A 9 -2.85 8.98 -1.13
N GLY A 10 -4.07 9.05 -1.65
CA GLY A 10 -4.35 9.18 -3.08
C GLY A 10 -5.04 10.49 -3.46
N HIS A 11 -5.78 10.44 -4.57
CA HIS A 11 -6.77 11.46 -4.90
C HIS A 11 -7.83 11.55 -3.77
N ASN A 12 -8.46 12.72 -3.61
CA ASN A 12 -9.32 13.04 -2.46
C ASN A 12 -8.62 12.79 -1.11
N SER A 13 -7.39 13.31 -0.98
CA SER A 13 -6.52 13.12 0.18
C SER A 13 -7.18 13.51 1.50
N ASN A 14 -8.13 14.44 1.48
CA ASN A 14 -8.91 14.84 2.66
C ASN A 14 -9.67 13.66 3.29
N TRP A 15 -10.02 12.62 2.53
CA TRP A 15 -10.67 11.42 3.10
C TRP A 15 -9.71 10.61 3.97
N ASN A 16 -8.47 10.42 3.51
CA ASN A 16 -7.42 9.77 4.29
C ASN A 16 -7.04 10.63 5.50
N VAL A 17 -6.85 11.94 5.30
CA VAL A 17 -6.43 12.87 6.36
C VAL A 17 -7.50 12.96 7.45
N SER A 18 -8.76 13.22 7.10
CA SER A 18 -9.84 13.26 8.12
C SER A 18 -10.07 11.90 8.78
N SER A 19 -9.92 10.78 8.06
CA SER A 19 -10.03 9.46 8.68
C SER A 19 -8.95 9.23 9.74
N PHE A 20 -7.74 9.75 9.50
CA PHE A 20 -6.65 9.67 10.47
C PHE A 20 -6.83 10.69 11.61
N GLU A 21 -7.02 11.97 11.29
CA GLU A 21 -7.02 13.07 12.27
C GLU A 21 -8.31 13.17 13.09
N GLU A 22 -9.47 12.85 12.49
CA GLU A 22 -10.79 13.01 13.12
C GLU A 22 -11.38 11.68 13.57
N ASP A 23 -11.30 10.65 12.72
CA ASP A 23 -11.89 9.33 13.00
C ASP A 23 -10.93 8.40 13.77
N GLY A 24 -9.68 8.82 14.02
CA GLY A 24 -8.66 8.03 14.73
C GLY A 24 -8.26 6.73 14.04
N CYS A 25 -8.47 6.63 12.73
CA CYS A 25 -8.18 5.42 11.96
C CYS A 25 -6.74 5.43 11.43
N GLY A 26 -5.98 4.40 11.80
CA GLY A 26 -4.60 4.19 11.34
C GLY A 26 -3.55 4.94 12.17
N ASP A 27 -2.29 4.69 11.85
CA ASP A 27 -1.13 5.13 12.65
C ASP A 27 -0.28 6.20 11.94
N GLY A 28 -0.70 6.61 10.74
CA GLY A 28 -0.04 7.67 9.97
C GLY A 28 -0.41 7.65 8.49
N LEU A 29 0.25 8.50 7.72
CA LEU A 29 0.01 8.68 6.29
C LEU A 29 1.29 8.35 5.49
N ILE A 30 1.12 7.83 4.28
CA ILE A 30 2.14 7.87 3.23
C ILE A 30 1.72 8.92 2.21
N LEU A 31 2.35 10.09 2.33
CA LEU A 31 2.13 11.24 1.45
C LEU A 31 3.02 11.14 0.23
N SER A 32 2.59 11.73 -0.88
CA SER A 32 3.38 11.68 -2.10
C SER A 32 3.13 12.84 -3.06
N PRO A 33 4.16 13.27 -3.80
CA PRO A 33 4.05 14.35 -4.78
C PRO A 33 3.21 13.94 -6.01
N LEU A 34 2.98 12.64 -6.21
CA LEU A 34 2.12 12.13 -7.27
C LEU A 34 0.66 12.53 -7.06
N HIS A 35 0.21 12.57 -5.81
CA HIS A 35 -1.18 12.78 -5.45
C HIS A 35 -1.45 14.16 -4.84
N GLN A 36 -0.44 14.81 -4.27
CA GLN A 36 -0.58 16.08 -3.55
C GLN A 36 0.44 17.10 -4.03
N ALA A 37 0.01 18.34 -4.26
CA ALA A 37 0.92 19.45 -4.51
C ALA A 37 1.66 19.84 -3.22
N LYS A 38 2.86 20.41 -3.36
CA LYS A 38 3.75 20.75 -2.24
C LYS A 38 3.05 21.52 -1.12
N ASN A 39 2.34 22.59 -1.46
CA ASN A 39 1.63 23.43 -0.49
C ASN A 39 0.58 22.65 0.34
N LYS A 40 -0.06 21.63 -0.25
CA LYS A 40 -1.04 20.80 0.48
C LYS A 40 -0.41 19.88 1.51
N VAL A 41 0.82 19.44 1.28
CA VAL A 41 1.59 18.69 2.27
C VAL A 41 2.07 19.61 3.40
N GLU A 42 2.49 20.83 3.06
CA GLU A 42 2.96 21.84 4.03
C GLU A 42 1.86 22.36 4.95
N GLU A 43 0.61 22.40 4.47
CA GLU A 43 -0.59 22.78 5.23
C GLU A 43 -0.95 21.77 6.34
N LEU A 44 -0.47 20.52 6.28
CA LEU A 44 -0.78 19.50 7.30
C LEU A 44 -0.18 19.85 8.66
N SER A 45 -0.87 19.44 9.73
CA SER A 45 -0.35 19.63 11.08
C SER A 45 1.02 18.95 11.23
N ARG A 46 1.87 19.52 12.10
CA ARG A 46 3.18 18.93 12.39
C ARG A 46 3.03 17.53 13.01
N ALA A 47 2.09 17.36 13.93
CA ALA A 47 1.80 16.07 14.56
C ALA A 47 1.43 14.99 13.53
N THR A 48 0.66 15.35 12.49
CA THR A 48 0.31 14.46 11.38
C THR A 48 1.55 14.05 10.58
N ARG A 49 2.45 15.00 10.30
CA ARG A 49 3.67 14.73 9.53
C ARG A 49 4.68 13.89 10.31
N GLU A 50 4.81 14.10 11.62
CA GLU A 50 5.78 13.41 12.49
C GLU A 50 5.57 11.89 12.57
N VAL A 51 4.35 11.39 12.38
CA VAL A 51 4.06 9.95 12.32
C VAL A 51 3.99 9.39 10.90
N SER A 52 4.08 10.27 9.90
CA SER A 52 3.90 9.94 8.49
C SER A 52 5.22 9.78 7.74
N LEU A 53 5.14 9.12 6.59
CA LEU A 53 6.19 9.06 5.58
C LEU A 53 5.85 9.97 4.41
N PHE A 54 6.88 10.56 3.80
CA PHE A 54 6.78 11.21 2.50
C PHE A 54 7.55 10.39 1.48
N ASP A 55 6.84 9.71 0.59
CA ASP A 55 7.44 8.98 -0.52
C ASP A 55 7.71 9.96 -1.69
N PRO A 56 8.98 10.20 -2.08
CA PRO A 56 9.32 11.12 -3.17
C PRO A 56 8.89 10.63 -4.56
N GLN A 57 8.55 9.35 -4.71
CA GLN A 57 8.02 8.73 -5.93
C GLN A 57 8.94 8.77 -7.15
N PHE A 58 10.25 8.52 -6.99
CA PHE A 58 11.20 8.50 -8.13
C PHE A 58 11.13 7.21 -8.97
N TYR A 59 10.08 6.40 -8.79
CA TYR A 59 9.90 5.14 -9.51
C TYR A 59 9.87 5.32 -11.02
N LEU A 60 9.24 6.40 -11.52
CA LEU A 60 9.30 6.83 -12.92
C LEU A 60 9.78 8.29 -12.99
N PRO A 61 11.11 8.52 -13.02
CA PRO A 61 11.70 9.86 -12.89
C PRO A 61 11.41 10.79 -14.06
N SER A 62 11.05 10.26 -15.22
CA SER A 62 10.67 11.02 -16.43
C SER A 62 9.18 11.44 -16.45
N SER A 63 8.45 11.28 -15.35
CA SER A 63 7.03 11.63 -15.31
C SER A 63 6.83 13.15 -15.36
N ARG A 64 5.91 13.60 -16.22
CA ARG A 64 5.60 15.03 -16.44
C ARG A 64 4.36 15.52 -15.71
N LYS A 65 3.84 14.74 -14.76
CA LYS A 65 2.64 15.14 -14.02
C LYS A 65 2.88 16.42 -13.23
N GLN A 66 1.99 17.39 -13.40
CA GLN A 66 2.11 18.73 -12.82
C GLN A 66 2.34 18.74 -11.30
N LYS A 67 1.73 17.81 -10.54
CA LYS A 67 1.94 17.72 -9.09
C LYS A 67 3.36 17.28 -8.72
N LEU A 68 3.96 16.36 -9.48
CA LEU A 68 5.35 15.96 -9.29
C LEU A 68 6.28 17.15 -9.53
N LEU A 69 6.04 17.89 -10.61
CA LEU A 69 6.81 19.08 -11.00
C LEU A 69 6.63 20.27 -10.02
N SER A 70 5.65 20.22 -9.11
CA SER A 70 5.51 21.22 -8.04
C SER A 70 6.59 21.10 -6.94
N TYR A 71 7.36 20.01 -6.94
CA TYR A 71 8.45 19.78 -6.00
C TYR A 71 9.79 20.00 -6.72
N PRO A 72 10.65 20.92 -6.23
CA PRO A 72 11.87 21.33 -6.94
C PRO A 72 12.93 20.22 -7.02
N PHE A 73 12.77 19.15 -6.24
CA PHE A 73 13.66 18.00 -6.25
C PHE A 73 13.19 16.87 -7.19
N PHE A 74 12.03 16.98 -7.85
CA PHE A 74 11.59 15.88 -8.71
C PHE A 74 12.48 15.75 -9.95
N PRO A 75 12.92 14.54 -10.34
CA PRO A 75 13.96 14.36 -11.37
C PRO A 75 13.66 14.98 -12.74
N GLU A 76 12.41 14.97 -13.22
CA GLU A 76 12.05 15.61 -14.49
C GLU A 76 12.18 17.15 -14.45
N GLY A 77 12.23 17.75 -13.26
CA GLY A 77 12.34 19.20 -13.07
C GLY A 77 13.78 19.74 -13.15
N VAL A 78 14.79 18.89 -13.31
CA VAL A 78 16.18 19.34 -13.49
C VAL A 78 16.38 19.99 -14.87
N ASP A 79 17.40 20.83 -15.00
CA ASP A 79 17.69 21.52 -16.26
C ASP A 79 17.90 20.51 -17.40
N GLY A 80 17.17 20.70 -18.51
CA GLY A 80 17.16 19.76 -19.65
C GLY A 80 16.28 18.49 -19.49
N GLY A 81 15.55 18.35 -18.38
CA GLY A 81 14.68 17.20 -18.09
C GLY A 81 15.44 15.94 -17.65
N PHE A 82 14.71 14.87 -17.31
CA PHE A 82 15.36 13.64 -16.85
C PHE A 82 16.02 12.88 -18.01
N GLN A 83 17.35 12.68 -17.93
CA GLN A 83 18.10 11.78 -18.79
C GLN A 83 19.07 10.93 -17.95
N THR A 84 19.08 9.62 -18.15
CA THR A 84 19.84 8.69 -17.29
C THR A 84 21.35 8.97 -17.32
N SER A 85 21.90 9.37 -18.47
CA SER A 85 23.34 9.63 -18.65
C SER A 85 23.82 10.91 -17.96
N THR A 86 22.97 11.94 -17.86
CA THR A 86 23.34 13.24 -17.30
C THR A 86 22.83 13.42 -15.87
N PHE A 87 21.79 12.70 -15.45
CA PHE A 87 21.18 12.90 -14.12
C PHE A 87 22.17 12.71 -12.96
N VAL A 88 23.20 11.88 -13.13
CA VAL A 88 24.24 11.66 -12.10
C VAL A 88 24.88 12.97 -11.64
N SER A 89 25.08 13.96 -12.52
CA SER A 89 25.63 15.27 -12.12
C SER A 89 24.66 16.13 -11.30
N HIS A 90 23.36 15.81 -11.33
CA HIS A 90 22.32 16.49 -10.58
C HIS A 90 21.89 15.74 -9.32
N ALA A 91 22.25 14.46 -9.18
CA ALA A 91 21.78 13.57 -8.13
C ALA A 91 22.03 14.13 -6.72
N SER A 92 23.22 14.68 -6.45
CA SER A 92 23.56 15.28 -5.15
C SER A 92 22.68 16.49 -4.79
N MET A 93 22.45 17.39 -5.75
CA MET A 93 21.59 18.57 -5.57
C MET A 93 20.12 18.17 -5.35
N VAL A 94 19.62 17.22 -6.15
CA VAL A 94 18.28 16.66 -6.00
C VAL A 94 18.10 15.96 -4.66
N ALA A 95 19.06 15.15 -4.25
CA ALA A 95 19.05 14.46 -2.96
C ALA A 95 18.99 15.47 -1.81
N LYS A 96 19.86 16.47 -1.84
CA LYS A 96 19.87 17.54 -0.82
C LYS A 96 18.51 18.25 -0.75
N ALA A 97 17.96 18.70 -1.87
CA ALA A 97 16.68 19.41 -1.89
C ALA A 97 15.51 18.54 -1.39
N CYS A 98 15.52 17.24 -1.69
CA CYS A 98 14.51 16.29 -1.20
C CYS A 98 14.65 16.05 0.31
N ILE A 99 15.87 15.85 0.80
CA ILE A 99 16.17 15.63 2.23
C ILE A 99 15.81 16.88 3.04
N ASP A 100 16.21 18.06 2.57
CA ASP A 100 15.92 19.33 3.23
C ASP A 100 14.41 19.51 3.36
N PHE A 101 13.64 19.26 2.29
CA PHE A 101 12.18 19.27 2.36
C PHE A 101 11.66 18.29 3.41
N GLN A 102 12.05 17.01 3.34
CA GLN A 102 11.52 16.00 4.26
C GLN A 102 11.80 16.32 5.74
N VAL A 103 12.99 16.86 6.02
CA VAL A 103 13.43 17.25 7.36
C VAL A 103 12.73 18.52 7.84
N GLU A 104 12.60 19.54 6.99
CA GLU A 104 11.86 20.77 7.29
C GLU A 104 10.39 20.48 7.60
N GLN A 105 9.79 19.55 6.86
CA GLN A 105 8.42 19.10 7.10
C GLN A 105 8.26 18.18 8.32
N GLY A 106 9.36 17.68 8.89
CA GLY A 106 9.36 16.88 10.11
C GLY A 106 8.76 15.48 9.94
N PHE A 107 8.96 14.82 8.79
CA PHE A 107 8.52 13.43 8.62
C PHE A 107 9.28 12.46 9.52
N ARG A 108 8.67 11.31 9.84
CA ARG A 108 9.24 10.33 10.80
C ARG A 108 10.62 9.80 10.40
N ALA A 109 10.87 9.73 9.09
CA ALA A 109 12.12 9.27 8.51
C ALA A 109 12.35 9.96 7.17
N VAL A 110 13.62 10.06 6.77
CA VAL A 110 13.99 10.52 5.44
C VAL A 110 13.89 9.34 4.48
N VAL A 111 12.93 9.40 3.57
CA VAL A 111 12.76 8.36 2.54
C VAL A 111 13.79 8.56 1.44
N VAL A 112 14.59 7.51 1.21
CA VAL A 112 15.55 7.39 0.11
C VAL A 112 14.85 6.71 -1.05
N PRO A 113 14.57 7.41 -2.16
CA PRO A 113 13.80 6.84 -3.26
C PRO A 113 14.69 6.00 -4.18
N THR A 114 14.09 5.02 -4.83
CA THR A 114 14.70 4.21 -5.90
C THR A 114 13.90 4.35 -7.19
N ARG A 115 14.52 3.98 -8.30
CA ARG A 115 13.82 3.84 -9.59
C ARG A 115 13.14 2.47 -9.65
N PHE A 116 11.97 2.40 -10.29
CA PHE A 116 11.41 1.10 -10.62
C PHE A 116 12.11 0.51 -11.84
N LEU A 117 12.71 -0.67 -11.66
CA LEU A 117 13.29 -1.47 -12.73
C LEU A 117 12.49 -2.77 -12.81
N ASN A 118 11.86 -3.04 -13.94
CA ASN A 118 10.94 -4.16 -14.12
C ASN A 118 11.63 -5.49 -14.45
N GLN A 119 12.96 -5.52 -14.45
CA GLN A 119 13.75 -6.70 -14.77
C GLN A 119 14.92 -6.87 -13.80
N MET A 120 15.37 -8.11 -13.73
CA MET A 120 16.48 -8.59 -12.92
C MET A 120 17.83 -8.33 -13.62
N TYR A 121 18.18 -7.05 -13.78
CA TYR A 121 19.42 -6.66 -14.45
C TYR A 121 20.67 -7.04 -13.62
N PRO A 122 21.77 -7.53 -14.22
CA PRO A 122 22.99 -7.85 -13.48
C PRO A 122 23.56 -6.66 -12.69
N ASP A 123 23.37 -5.43 -13.19
CA ASP A 123 23.80 -4.17 -12.61
C ASP A 123 22.68 -3.44 -11.84
N TYR A 124 21.59 -4.11 -11.46
CA TYR A 124 20.43 -3.51 -10.78
C TYR A 124 20.81 -2.62 -9.60
N PHE A 125 21.63 -3.14 -8.67
CA PHE A 125 22.00 -2.42 -7.44
C PHE A 125 22.95 -1.26 -7.70
N GLU A 126 23.90 -1.43 -8.64
CA GLU A 126 24.78 -0.34 -9.09
C GLU A 126 23.96 0.79 -9.72
N ARG A 127 22.95 0.45 -10.53
CA ARG A 127 22.04 1.45 -11.13
C ARG A 127 21.27 2.22 -10.06
N GLN A 128 20.77 1.55 -9.01
CA GLN A 128 20.08 2.24 -7.91
C GLN A 128 21.03 3.19 -7.15
N GLY A 129 22.24 2.72 -6.84
CA GLY A 129 23.32 3.50 -6.21
C GLY A 129 23.62 4.78 -6.97
N ARG A 130 24.03 4.62 -8.23
CA ARG A 130 24.41 5.73 -9.13
C ARG A 130 23.28 6.70 -9.43
N PHE A 131 22.04 6.23 -9.44
CA PHE A 131 20.88 7.07 -9.75
C PHE A 131 20.53 7.98 -8.57
N THR A 132 20.28 7.41 -7.40
CA THR A 132 19.77 8.17 -6.24
C THR A 132 20.36 7.73 -4.92
N VAL A 133 20.53 6.43 -4.69
CA VAL A 133 20.78 5.92 -3.34
C VAL A 133 22.07 6.50 -2.76
N ASP A 134 23.18 6.45 -3.49
CA ASP A 134 24.48 6.91 -2.96
C ASP A 134 24.44 8.40 -2.60
N ALA A 135 23.85 9.22 -3.47
CA ALA A 135 23.69 10.66 -3.23
C ALA A 135 22.83 10.95 -2.00
N PHE A 136 21.73 10.22 -1.79
CA PHE A 136 20.89 10.39 -0.61
C PHE A 136 21.60 9.93 0.68
N ILE A 137 22.31 8.80 0.65
CA ILE A 137 23.09 8.32 1.80
C ILE A 137 24.16 9.36 2.20
N GLU A 138 24.89 9.92 1.23
CA GLU A 138 25.91 10.95 1.47
C GLU A 138 25.30 12.24 2.05
N GLN A 139 24.21 12.74 1.47
CA GLN A 139 23.57 13.99 1.87
C GLN A 139 22.79 13.87 3.20
N ALA A 140 22.43 12.66 3.63
CA ALA A 140 21.66 12.44 4.86
C ALA A 140 22.42 12.78 6.15
N GLN A 141 23.77 12.79 6.12
CA GLN A 141 24.63 13.15 7.25
C GLN A 141 24.29 12.41 8.56
N GLY A 142 23.96 11.12 8.48
CA GLY A 142 23.69 10.28 9.65
C GLY A 142 22.24 10.33 10.19
N LYS A 143 21.31 10.98 9.50
CA LYS A 143 19.87 10.91 9.82
C LYS A 143 19.33 9.49 9.61
N PRO A 144 18.33 9.02 10.40
CA PRO A 144 17.63 7.77 10.15
C PRO A 144 16.97 7.75 8.77
N LEU A 145 17.20 6.67 8.02
CA LEU A 145 16.73 6.54 6.65
C LEU A 145 15.70 5.43 6.50
N CYS A 146 14.74 5.69 5.62
CA CYS A 146 13.78 4.73 5.11
C CYS A 146 14.10 4.45 3.63
N LEU A 147 14.64 3.28 3.31
CA LEU A 147 14.91 2.92 1.92
C LEU A 147 13.61 2.46 1.23
N SER A 148 13.17 3.23 0.25
CA SER A 148 11.99 2.90 -0.55
C SER A 148 12.37 2.03 -1.74
N VAL A 149 11.81 0.83 -1.86
CA VAL A 149 12.09 -0.12 -2.94
C VAL A 149 10.81 -0.65 -3.58
N ALA A 150 10.72 -0.53 -4.91
CA ALA A 150 9.66 -1.18 -5.68
C ALA A 150 10.24 -2.36 -6.48
N VAL A 151 9.69 -3.56 -6.27
CA VAL A 151 10.15 -4.81 -6.91
C VAL A 151 9.04 -5.47 -7.74
N THR A 152 9.39 -6.42 -8.59
CA THR A 152 8.40 -7.27 -9.29
C THR A 152 8.13 -8.56 -8.50
N SER A 153 7.01 -9.23 -8.80
CA SER A 153 6.73 -10.56 -8.25
C SER A 153 7.84 -11.57 -8.56
N HIS A 154 8.46 -11.49 -9.75
CA HIS A 154 9.58 -12.36 -10.13
C HIS A 154 10.80 -12.19 -9.22
N MET A 155 11.13 -10.94 -8.83
CA MET A 155 12.23 -10.68 -7.89
C MET A 155 11.94 -11.25 -6.50
N ILE A 156 10.68 -11.24 -6.07
CA ILE A 156 10.26 -11.87 -4.80
C ILE A 156 10.30 -13.38 -4.91
N LEU A 157 9.92 -13.98 -6.05
CA LEU A 157 9.89 -15.42 -6.23
C LEU A 157 11.30 -16.04 -6.34
N ASP A 158 12.26 -15.31 -6.91
CA ASP A 158 13.63 -15.79 -7.08
C ASP A 158 14.45 -15.68 -5.77
N PRO A 159 14.89 -16.81 -5.19
CA PRO A 159 15.61 -16.81 -3.92
C PRO A 159 17.00 -16.15 -3.99
N THR A 160 17.65 -16.20 -5.15
CA THR A 160 18.95 -15.54 -5.35
C THR A 160 18.75 -14.04 -5.29
N TRP A 161 17.73 -13.53 -5.98
CA TRP A 161 17.38 -12.11 -5.98
C TRP A 161 16.95 -11.60 -4.62
N ARG A 162 16.15 -12.37 -3.86
CA ARG A 162 15.82 -12.02 -2.47
C ARG A 162 17.07 -11.85 -1.62
N ASN A 163 18.02 -12.77 -1.70
CA ASN A 163 19.27 -12.70 -0.94
C ASN A 163 20.12 -11.49 -1.36
N MET A 164 20.22 -11.23 -2.66
CA MET A 164 20.94 -10.05 -3.16
C MET A 164 20.29 -8.75 -2.69
N LEU A 165 18.96 -8.67 -2.73
CA LEU A 165 18.20 -7.51 -2.27
C LEU A 165 18.38 -7.29 -0.77
N LEU A 166 18.30 -8.35 0.04
CA LEU A 166 18.52 -8.29 1.48
C LEU A 166 19.94 -7.78 1.80
N ASN A 167 20.96 -8.39 1.19
CA ASN A 167 22.36 -7.99 1.37
C ASN A 167 22.58 -6.50 1.01
N TRP A 168 21.97 -6.05 -0.09
CA TRP A 168 22.06 -4.67 -0.52
C TRP A 168 21.42 -3.71 0.48
N ILE A 169 20.19 -3.99 0.95
CA ILE A 169 19.49 -3.14 1.92
C ILE A 169 20.27 -3.05 3.23
N THR A 170 20.82 -4.17 3.71
CA THR A 170 21.60 -4.21 4.95
C THR A 170 23.01 -3.62 4.84
N SER A 171 23.45 -3.25 3.63
CA SER A 171 24.78 -2.66 3.43
C SER A 171 24.86 -1.19 3.85
N PHE A 172 23.72 -0.55 4.10
CA PHE A 172 23.64 0.88 4.45
C PHE A 172 23.48 1.07 5.97
N PRO A 173 24.46 1.66 6.68
CA PRO A 173 24.48 1.67 8.14
C PRO A 173 23.39 2.53 8.81
N ASN A 174 22.86 3.53 8.11
CA ASN A 174 21.84 4.46 8.65
C ASN A 174 20.41 4.15 8.15
N VAL A 175 20.23 3.05 7.42
CA VAL A 175 18.91 2.58 7.01
C VAL A 175 18.31 1.79 8.17
N GLU A 176 17.23 2.30 8.74
CA GLU A 176 16.51 1.69 9.87
C GLU A 176 15.13 1.15 9.45
N GLU A 177 14.64 1.63 8.31
CA GLU A 177 13.34 1.24 7.76
C GLU A 177 13.44 0.92 6.27
N MET A 178 12.65 -0.07 5.84
CA MET A 178 12.39 -0.37 4.44
C MET A 178 10.93 -0.08 4.12
N TYR A 179 10.70 0.77 3.12
CA TYR A 179 9.37 0.92 2.50
C TYR A 179 9.33 0.12 1.21
N LEU A 180 8.73 -1.06 1.27
CA LEU A 180 8.71 -2.02 0.17
C LEU A 180 7.36 -2.01 -0.55
N MET A 181 7.38 -2.00 -1.87
CA MET A 181 6.19 -2.19 -2.69
C MET A 181 6.47 -3.22 -3.77
N TYR A 182 5.44 -3.90 -4.24
CA TYR A 182 5.58 -4.92 -5.27
C TYR A 182 4.60 -4.69 -6.42
N GLN A 183 5.08 -4.89 -7.64
CA GLN A 183 4.24 -5.07 -8.82
C GLN A 183 3.96 -6.55 -9.00
N HIS A 184 2.68 -6.91 -8.97
CA HIS A 184 2.20 -8.25 -9.27
C HIS A 184 1.22 -8.18 -10.43
N GLU A 185 1.53 -8.86 -11.53
CA GLU A 185 0.63 -8.97 -12.67
C GLU A 185 -0.57 -9.85 -12.29
N ARG A 186 -1.78 -9.31 -12.43
CA ARG A 186 -3.01 -10.00 -12.03
C ARG A 186 -4.23 -9.47 -12.78
N ASP A 187 -5.13 -10.38 -13.14
CA ASP A 187 -6.40 -10.06 -13.77
C ASP A 187 -7.51 -9.68 -12.77
N LEU A 188 -7.30 -10.04 -11.50
CA LEU A 188 -8.24 -9.81 -10.42
C LEU A 188 -7.60 -8.90 -9.37
N LYS A 189 -8.46 -8.17 -8.65
CA LYS A 189 -8.02 -7.22 -7.62
C LYS A 189 -7.39 -7.90 -6.40
N GLN A 190 -7.74 -9.16 -6.17
CA GLN A 190 -7.21 -9.99 -5.09
C GLN A 190 -6.12 -10.93 -5.62
N ILE A 191 -5.04 -11.09 -4.88
CA ILE A 191 -3.96 -12.04 -5.23
C ILE A 191 -4.44 -13.47 -4.99
N GLN A 192 -4.37 -14.30 -6.03
CA GLN A 192 -4.73 -15.72 -5.99
C GLN A 192 -3.51 -16.63 -6.16
N ASP A 193 -2.30 -16.07 -6.18
CA ASP A 193 -1.04 -16.80 -6.29
C ASP A 193 -0.51 -17.19 -4.89
N PRO A 194 -0.65 -18.46 -4.46
CA PRO A 194 -0.18 -18.90 -3.16
C PRO A 194 1.35 -18.96 -3.07
N GLU A 195 2.06 -19.14 -4.19
CA GLU A 195 3.51 -19.20 -4.19
C GLU A 195 4.09 -17.81 -3.93
N PHE A 196 3.62 -16.80 -4.66
CA PHE A 196 4.01 -15.42 -4.44
C PHE A 196 3.74 -14.96 -3.00
N LEU A 197 2.54 -15.21 -2.47
CA LEU A 197 2.19 -14.82 -1.10
C LEU A 197 3.08 -15.50 -0.07
N ARG A 198 3.39 -16.79 -0.24
CA ARG A 198 4.28 -17.53 0.67
C ARG A 198 5.70 -17.01 0.62
N GLU A 199 6.27 -16.83 -0.57
CA GLU A 199 7.63 -16.34 -0.72
C GLU A 199 7.77 -14.87 -0.30
N GLY A 200 6.73 -14.05 -0.53
CA GLY A 200 6.65 -12.68 0.00
C GLY A 200 6.67 -12.63 1.52
N ILE A 201 5.85 -13.44 2.20
CA ILE A 201 5.85 -13.52 3.67
C ILE A 201 7.21 -14.01 4.21
N ARG A 202 7.84 -14.98 3.55
CA ARG A 202 9.20 -15.42 3.90
C ARG A 202 10.21 -14.28 3.76
N PHE A 203 10.18 -13.58 2.64
CA PHE A 203 11.06 -12.42 2.42
C PHE A 203 10.86 -11.34 3.50
N PHE A 204 9.62 -11.05 3.88
CA PHE A 204 9.34 -10.04 4.90
C PHE A 204 9.83 -10.49 6.28
N LYS A 205 9.75 -11.79 6.60
CA LYS A 205 10.39 -12.37 7.80
C LYS A 205 11.89 -12.17 7.77
N ASP A 206 12.53 -12.43 6.63
CA ASP A 206 13.98 -12.27 6.47
C ASP A 206 14.40 -10.80 6.65
N VAL A 207 13.63 -9.85 6.09
CA VAL A 207 13.86 -8.41 6.31
C VAL A 207 13.71 -8.04 7.79
N LEU A 208 12.62 -8.45 8.45
CA LEU A 208 12.40 -8.16 9.87
C LEU A 208 13.50 -8.77 10.76
N ALA A 209 14.03 -9.94 10.40
CA ALA A 209 15.12 -10.60 11.12
C ALA A 209 16.45 -9.82 11.09
N THR A 210 16.62 -8.87 10.15
CA THR A 210 17.77 -7.96 10.13
C THR A 210 17.69 -6.85 11.17
N GLY A 211 16.53 -6.67 11.82
CA GLY A 211 16.25 -5.57 12.76
C GLY A 211 15.65 -4.32 12.10
N LEU A 212 15.51 -4.30 10.78
CA LEU A 212 14.84 -3.21 10.06
C LEU A 212 13.35 -3.16 10.35
N ARG A 213 12.81 -1.94 10.45
CA ARG A 213 11.37 -1.70 10.28
C ARG A 213 10.97 -2.01 8.85
N LEU A 214 9.79 -2.59 8.65
CA LEU A 214 9.27 -2.87 7.32
C LEU A 214 7.89 -2.24 7.17
N THR A 215 7.73 -1.41 6.16
CA THR A 215 6.44 -0.88 5.70
C THR A 215 6.13 -1.45 4.32
N VAL A 216 5.02 -2.17 4.16
CA VAL A 216 4.57 -2.71 2.87
C VAL A 216 3.50 -1.82 2.26
N GLY A 217 3.89 -1.09 1.21
CA GLY A 217 3.06 -0.12 0.51
C GLY A 217 2.11 -0.73 -0.51
N TYR A 218 1.05 0.04 -0.83
CA TYR A 218 0.04 -0.33 -1.82
C TYR A 218 -0.53 -1.74 -1.62
N THR A 219 -0.86 -2.09 -0.38
CA THR A 219 -1.52 -3.35 -0.08
C THR A 219 -3.03 -3.21 -0.26
N ASN A 220 -3.66 -4.18 -0.92
CA ASN A 220 -5.10 -4.38 -0.83
C ASN A 220 -5.38 -5.27 0.39
N THR A 221 -6.46 -6.04 0.40
CA THR A 221 -6.85 -6.83 1.59
C THR A 221 -5.84 -7.93 1.93
N GLU A 222 -4.96 -8.31 1.00
CA GLU A 222 -3.81 -9.19 1.28
C GLU A 222 -2.86 -8.61 2.33
N GLY A 223 -2.87 -7.29 2.57
CA GLY A 223 -2.08 -6.66 3.65
C GLY A 223 -2.31 -7.35 5.00
N LEU A 224 -3.56 -7.74 5.30
CA LEU A 224 -3.90 -8.48 6.52
C LEU A 224 -3.18 -9.84 6.59
N LEU A 225 -3.10 -10.56 5.46
CA LEU A 225 -2.39 -11.83 5.36
C LEU A 225 -0.88 -11.64 5.56
N LEU A 226 -0.31 -10.55 5.03
CA LEU A 226 1.12 -10.26 5.12
C LEU A 226 1.58 -10.05 6.58
N THR A 227 0.69 -9.63 7.49
CA THR A 227 1.00 -9.51 8.93
C THR A 227 1.38 -10.82 9.61
N ALA A 228 1.17 -11.97 8.95
CA ALA A 228 1.68 -13.27 9.39
C ALA A 228 3.21 -13.41 9.23
N ALA A 229 3.88 -12.45 8.58
CA ALA A 229 5.33 -12.35 8.58
C ALA A 229 5.85 -11.91 9.95
N GLY A 230 5.14 -11.02 10.65
CA GLY A 230 5.58 -10.48 11.92
C GLY A 230 5.09 -9.04 12.11
N ASP A 231 5.87 -8.32 12.88
CA ASP A 231 5.63 -6.95 13.31
C ASP A 231 6.09 -5.97 12.22
N LEU A 232 5.18 -5.59 11.33
CA LEU A 232 5.43 -4.73 10.17
C LEU A 232 4.27 -3.74 9.95
N ASP A 233 4.52 -2.65 9.25
CA ASP A 233 3.50 -1.69 8.84
C ASP A 233 2.88 -2.12 7.49
N ILE A 234 1.56 -2.10 7.38
CA ILE A 234 0.84 -2.28 6.11
C ILE A 234 0.11 -1.00 5.72
N THR A 235 -0.44 -0.96 4.51
CA THR A 235 -1.15 0.23 4.03
C THR A 235 -2.62 -0.03 3.69
N MET A 236 -3.41 1.03 3.81
CA MET A 236 -4.78 1.08 3.28
C MET A 236 -4.95 2.31 2.39
N GLY A 237 -5.62 2.13 1.25
CA GLY A 237 -5.87 3.22 0.28
C GLY A 237 -7.33 3.25 -0.13
N ALA A 238 -7.86 4.45 -0.45
CA ALA A 238 -9.23 4.59 -0.92
C ALA A 238 -9.43 3.87 -2.26
N PHE A 239 -8.58 4.21 -3.23
CA PHE A 239 -8.68 3.74 -4.60
C PHE A 239 -7.75 2.56 -4.88
N GLU A 240 -8.01 1.85 -5.97
CA GLU A 240 -7.24 0.67 -6.38
C GLU A 240 -5.78 1.01 -6.66
N ASN A 241 -5.49 2.15 -7.27
CA ASN A 241 -4.12 2.63 -7.51
C ASN A 241 -3.34 3.00 -6.23
N THR A 242 -4.01 3.08 -5.08
CA THR A 242 -3.41 3.22 -3.74
C THR A 242 -3.38 1.89 -2.96
N ARG A 243 -3.93 0.82 -3.53
CA ARG A 243 -3.95 -0.54 -2.98
C ARG A 243 -3.25 -1.56 -3.88
N ILE A 244 -2.76 -1.13 -5.03
CA ILE A 244 -2.06 -1.93 -6.03
C ILE A 244 -1.00 -1.02 -6.64
N PHE A 245 0.28 -1.36 -6.43
CA PHE A 245 1.35 -0.61 -7.06
C PHE A 245 1.41 -0.93 -8.56
N SER A 246 1.39 0.13 -9.37
CA SER A 246 1.71 0.10 -10.80
C SER A 246 2.41 1.40 -11.17
N VAL A 247 3.35 1.34 -12.11
CA VAL A 247 3.98 2.53 -12.69
C VAL A 247 3.11 3.25 -13.72
N ASP A 248 2.00 2.65 -14.16
CA ASP A 248 1.09 3.28 -15.14
C ASP A 248 0.46 4.56 -14.60
N LYS A 249 0.33 4.68 -13.28
CA LYS A 249 -0.19 5.89 -12.63
C LYS A 249 0.74 7.10 -12.78
N PHE A 250 1.99 6.92 -13.21
CA PHE A 250 2.93 7.99 -13.51
C PHE A 250 2.84 8.49 -14.94
N LEU A 251 2.25 7.71 -15.83
CA LEU A 251 2.02 8.10 -17.22
C LEU A 251 0.85 9.07 -17.30
N GLU A 252 0.93 9.98 -18.28
CA GLU A 252 -0.23 10.79 -18.67
C GLU A 252 -1.24 9.86 -19.34
N SER A 253 -2.48 9.88 -18.86
CA SER A 253 -3.55 9.11 -19.46
C SER A 253 -4.28 9.97 -20.48
N GLU A 254 -4.25 9.58 -21.74
CA GLU A 254 -5.09 10.16 -22.78
C GLU A 254 -6.51 9.58 -22.69
N GLY A 255 -7.53 10.45 -22.61
CA GLY A 255 -8.95 10.11 -22.74
C GLY A 255 -9.81 10.19 -21.47
N ASP A 256 -11.12 10.32 -21.69
CA ASP A 256 -12.14 10.28 -20.63
C ASP A 256 -12.26 8.86 -20.05
N ARG A 257 -11.77 8.67 -18.83
CA ARG A 257 -11.97 7.41 -18.10
C ARG A 257 -13.31 7.44 -17.40
N ARG A 258 -14.21 6.53 -17.78
CA ARG A 258 -15.45 6.30 -17.02
C ARG A 258 -15.07 5.79 -15.62
N GLY A 259 -15.61 6.45 -14.60
CA GLY A 259 -15.38 6.05 -13.22
C GLY A 259 -15.89 4.64 -12.92
N PRO A 260 -15.23 3.90 -12.00
CA PRO A 260 -15.64 2.56 -11.64
C PRO A 260 -17.02 2.56 -10.97
N LYS A 261 -17.71 1.42 -11.03
CA LYS A 261 -18.89 1.19 -10.18
C LYS A 261 -18.50 1.29 -8.70
N ALA A 262 -19.42 1.80 -7.88
CA ALA A 262 -19.23 1.87 -6.44
C ALA A 262 -19.09 0.47 -5.83
N ARG A 263 -18.21 0.36 -4.83
CA ARG A 263 -17.89 -0.89 -4.15
C ARG A 263 -17.84 -0.65 -2.65
N ILE A 264 -18.21 -1.64 -1.87
CA ILE A 264 -18.10 -1.63 -0.41
C ILE A 264 -17.24 -2.80 0.04
N TYR A 265 -16.40 -2.57 1.05
CA TYR A 265 -15.64 -3.62 1.70
C TYR A 265 -16.56 -4.45 2.61
N LEU A 266 -16.48 -5.77 2.52
CA LEU A 266 -17.17 -6.67 3.45
C LEU A 266 -16.10 -7.45 4.24
N PRO A 267 -15.86 -7.10 5.52
CA PRO A 267 -14.77 -7.65 6.33
C PRO A 267 -14.77 -9.18 6.45
N GLY A 268 -15.94 -9.81 6.50
CA GLY A 268 -16.04 -11.28 6.56
C GLY A 268 -15.85 -11.98 5.21
N LEU A 269 -15.91 -11.24 4.09
CA LEU A 269 -15.48 -11.76 2.78
C LEU A 269 -14.00 -11.48 2.49
N LEU A 270 -13.35 -10.63 3.31
CA LEU A 270 -12.00 -10.11 3.07
C LEU A 270 -11.84 -9.48 1.67
N ASN A 271 -12.93 -8.91 1.15
CA ASN A 271 -12.97 -8.40 -0.23
C ASN A 271 -13.92 -7.20 -0.39
N TRP A 272 -13.72 -6.47 -1.48
CA TRP A 272 -14.60 -5.42 -1.95
C TRP A 272 -15.59 -5.99 -2.97
N VAL A 273 -16.88 -5.82 -2.76
CA VAL A 273 -17.94 -6.23 -3.70
C VAL A 273 -18.60 -4.99 -4.32
N GLN A 274 -19.28 -5.13 -5.46
CA GLN A 274 -20.11 -4.03 -5.96
C GLN A 274 -21.18 -3.67 -4.93
N PHE A 275 -21.55 -2.39 -4.84
CA PHE A 275 -22.55 -1.95 -3.87
C PHE A 275 -23.92 -2.62 -4.10
N GLU A 276 -24.29 -2.82 -5.37
CA GLU A 276 -25.47 -3.58 -5.80
C GLU A 276 -25.42 -5.04 -5.29
N ASP A 277 -24.25 -5.69 -5.39
CA ASP A 277 -24.04 -7.05 -4.88
C ASP A 277 -24.21 -7.11 -3.35
N ALA A 278 -23.71 -6.12 -2.62
CA ALA A 278 -23.89 -6.03 -1.17
C ALA A 278 -25.37 -5.92 -0.76
N LYS A 279 -26.16 -5.10 -1.48
CA LYS A 279 -27.61 -5.02 -1.28
C LYS A 279 -28.30 -6.35 -1.58
N SER A 280 -27.90 -7.02 -2.65
CA SER A 280 -28.41 -8.35 -3.03
C SER A 280 -28.13 -9.38 -1.93
N ILE A 281 -26.92 -9.37 -1.35
CA ILE A 281 -26.58 -10.22 -0.19
C ILE A 281 -27.49 -9.89 1.00
N ARG A 282 -27.60 -8.61 1.39
CA ARG A 282 -28.42 -8.18 2.53
C ARG A 282 -29.87 -8.62 2.40
N ALA A 283 -30.44 -8.55 1.19
CA ALA A 283 -31.83 -8.90 0.93
C ALA A 283 -32.08 -10.41 0.83
N ARG A 284 -31.17 -11.16 0.20
CA ARG A 284 -31.40 -12.58 -0.18
C ARG A 284 -30.74 -13.58 0.76
N ALA A 285 -29.73 -13.15 1.52
CA ALA A 285 -28.98 -13.97 2.46
C ALA A 285 -28.73 -13.21 3.77
N PRO A 286 -29.78 -12.77 4.50
CA PRO A 286 -29.65 -11.92 5.69
C PRO A 286 -28.90 -12.60 6.85
N GLU A 287 -28.93 -13.93 6.93
CA GLU A 287 -28.06 -14.70 7.85
C GLU A 287 -26.58 -14.63 7.48
N VAL A 288 -26.22 -14.69 6.18
CA VAL A 288 -24.83 -14.53 5.75
C VAL A 288 -24.38 -13.09 5.94
N TRP A 289 -25.24 -12.11 5.62
CA TRP A 289 -24.98 -10.69 5.82
C TRP A 289 -24.53 -10.38 7.25
N ARG A 290 -25.22 -10.94 8.26
CA ARG A 290 -24.89 -10.74 9.69
C ARG A 290 -23.49 -11.22 10.07
N GLU A 291 -22.96 -12.22 9.36
CA GLU A 291 -21.62 -12.77 9.62
C GLU A 291 -20.51 -12.01 8.88
N ILE A 292 -20.82 -11.41 7.73
CA ILE A 292 -19.80 -10.79 6.86
C ILE A 292 -19.73 -9.27 6.91
N TYR A 293 -20.80 -8.63 7.36
CA TYR A 293 -20.91 -7.19 7.46
C TYR A 293 -20.64 -6.74 8.89
N ARG A 294 -19.79 -5.72 9.03
CA ARG A 294 -19.56 -5.03 10.30
C ARG A 294 -19.92 -3.56 10.11
N PRO A 295 -21.00 -3.07 10.74
CA PRO A 295 -21.47 -1.73 10.51
C PRO A 295 -20.49 -0.69 11.04
N THR A 296 -20.41 0.41 10.32
CA THR A 296 -19.80 1.68 10.73
C THR A 296 -20.77 2.80 10.40
N ASP A 297 -20.67 3.93 11.07
CA ASP A 297 -21.50 5.12 10.79
C ASP A 297 -21.48 5.48 9.30
N TRP A 298 -20.30 5.40 8.68
CA TRP A 298 -20.10 5.60 7.24
C TRP A 298 -20.87 4.61 6.35
N SER A 299 -20.90 3.33 6.71
CA SER A 299 -21.64 2.35 5.89
C SER A 299 -23.14 2.42 6.07
N GLU A 300 -23.62 2.72 7.27
CA GLU A 300 -25.06 2.92 7.49
C GLU A 300 -25.53 4.17 6.72
N GLU A 301 -24.76 5.27 6.79
CA GLU A 301 -25.00 6.46 5.96
C GLU A 301 -25.06 6.09 4.45
N ALA A 302 -24.15 5.25 3.96
CA ALA A 302 -24.13 4.84 2.56
C ALA A 302 -25.35 3.97 2.19
N LEU A 303 -25.78 3.06 3.07
CA LEU A 303 -26.85 2.10 2.83
C LEU A 303 -28.25 2.72 2.96
N GLU A 304 -28.41 3.73 3.80
CA GLU A 304 -29.68 4.43 4.03
C GLU A 304 -29.99 5.50 2.98
N ARG A 305 -28.99 5.94 2.20
CA ARG A 305 -29.17 6.95 1.14
C ARG A 305 -30.19 6.48 0.09
N PRO A 306 -31.14 7.36 -0.33
CA PRO A 306 -32.09 7.03 -1.39
C PRO A 306 -31.44 6.74 -2.75
N LEU A 307 -30.32 7.41 -3.02
CA LEU A 307 -29.52 7.24 -4.24
C LEU A 307 -28.29 6.41 -3.93
N GLU A 308 -27.95 5.51 -4.86
CA GLU A 308 -26.73 4.73 -4.71
C GLU A 308 -25.49 5.63 -4.68
N PRO A 309 -24.55 5.38 -3.76
CA PRO A 309 -23.32 6.13 -3.70
C PRO A 309 -22.52 5.95 -4.98
N THR A 310 -21.82 7.00 -5.38
CA THR A 310 -20.84 6.92 -6.47
C THR A 310 -19.45 6.66 -5.89
N PHE A 311 -18.52 6.19 -6.73
CA PHE A 311 -17.12 5.98 -6.32
C PHE A 311 -16.41 7.28 -5.87
N ASN A 312 -17.00 8.46 -6.09
CA ASN A 312 -16.44 9.74 -5.67
C ASN A 312 -16.99 10.22 -4.31
N GLN A 313 -17.57 9.32 -3.51
CA GLN A 313 -18.10 9.65 -2.19
C GLN A 313 -17.32 8.98 -1.06
N PRO A 314 -16.99 9.70 0.03
CA PRO A 314 -16.16 9.19 1.11
C PRO A 314 -16.71 7.97 1.88
N PRO A 315 -18.02 7.79 2.13
CA PRO A 315 -18.47 6.84 3.15
C PRO A 315 -18.04 5.39 2.88
N LEU A 316 -18.01 4.95 1.62
CA LEU A 316 -17.57 3.60 1.25
C LEU A 316 -16.09 3.33 1.60
N TYR A 317 -15.26 4.37 1.48
CA TYR A 317 -13.83 4.29 1.75
C TYR A 317 -13.52 4.45 3.23
N LYS A 318 -14.18 5.40 3.91
CA LYS A 318 -14.05 5.55 5.36
C LYS A 318 -14.55 4.31 6.11
N HIS A 319 -15.62 3.67 5.62
CA HIS A 319 -16.04 2.35 6.12
C HIS A 319 -14.93 1.28 6.03
N TYR A 320 -14.21 1.24 4.90
CA TYR A 320 -13.07 0.33 4.75
C TYR A 320 -11.94 0.68 5.71
N PHE A 321 -11.63 1.96 5.89
CA PHE A 321 -10.58 2.41 6.79
C PHE A 321 -10.86 2.01 8.24
N SER A 322 -12.05 2.30 8.76
CA SER A 322 -12.44 1.91 10.11
C SER A 322 -12.39 0.39 10.31
N ASN A 323 -12.98 -0.38 9.38
CA ASN A 323 -12.94 -1.84 9.50
C ASN A 323 -11.51 -2.40 9.43
N THR A 324 -10.65 -1.86 8.57
CA THR A 324 -9.26 -2.33 8.46
C THR A 324 -8.48 -1.98 9.72
N HIS A 325 -8.70 -0.78 10.27
CA HIS A 325 -8.14 -0.35 11.55
C HIS A 325 -8.54 -1.30 12.68
N ASP A 326 -9.84 -1.57 12.86
CA ASP A 326 -10.33 -2.48 13.90
C ASP A 326 -9.70 -3.88 13.79
N ILE A 327 -9.60 -4.41 12.57
CA ILE A 327 -8.95 -5.71 12.34
C ILE A 327 -7.47 -5.66 12.74
N VAL A 328 -6.75 -4.60 12.39
CA VAL A 328 -5.34 -4.46 12.76
C VAL A 328 -5.17 -4.32 14.28
N GLN A 329 -6.05 -3.58 14.96
CA GLN A 329 -6.06 -3.51 16.42
C GLN A 329 -6.31 -4.89 17.05
N GLU A 330 -7.28 -5.65 16.56
CA GLU A 330 -7.49 -7.05 16.98
C GLU A 330 -6.23 -7.91 16.74
N LEU A 331 -5.56 -7.77 15.59
CA LEU A 331 -4.32 -8.51 15.28
C LEU A 331 -3.15 -8.17 16.20
N ASN A 332 -3.12 -6.94 16.74
CA ASN A 332 -2.09 -6.46 17.67
C ASN A 332 -2.23 -7.04 19.07
N GLU A 333 -3.40 -7.58 19.44
CA GLU A 333 -3.60 -8.30 20.70
C GLU A 333 -2.99 -9.72 20.69
N PHE A 334 -2.65 -10.23 19.50
CA PHE A 334 -2.17 -11.60 19.33
C PHE A 334 -0.65 -11.67 19.10
N ASN A 335 -0.03 -12.69 19.69
CA ASN A 335 1.28 -13.16 19.25
C ASN A 335 1.18 -13.76 17.82
N LEU A 336 2.32 -14.01 17.17
CA LEU A 336 2.34 -14.46 15.78
C LEU A 336 1.55 -15.76 15.51
N ARG A 337 1.57 -16.71 16.45
CA ARG A 337 0.83 -17.97 16.31
C ARG A 337 -0.67 -17.74 16.36
N ASP A 338 -1.13 -16.97 17.33
CA ASP A 338 -2.56 -16.69 17.52
C ASP A 338 -3.09 -15.75 16.42
N ARG A 339 -2.26 -14.81 15.95
CA ARG A 339 -2.53 -13.94 14.80
C ARG A 339 -2.80 -14.77 13.55
N ARG A 340 -1.94 -15.74 13.27
CA ARG A 340 -2.11 -16.69 12.17
C ARG A 340 -3.41 -17.50 12.32
N ALA A 341 -3.70 -18.01 13.51
CA ALA A 341 -4.93 -18.76 13.78
C ALA A 341 -6.18 -17.88 13.58
N TYR A 342 -6.13 -16.63 14.00
CA TYR A 342 -7.17 -15.63 13.80
C TYR A 342 -7.40 -15.35 12.30
N LEU A 343 -6.33 -15.09 11.53
CA LEU A 343 -6.42 -14.89 10.08
C LEU A 343 -7.00 -16.13 9.37
N LEU A 344 -6.58 -17.33 9.76
CA LEU A 344 -7.11 -18.57 9.20
C LEU A 344 -8.61 -18.70 9.47
N ARG A 345 -9.06 -18.39 10.69
CA ARG A 345 -10.49 -18.37 11.03
C ARG A 345 -11.27 -17.39 10.16
N ARG A 346 -10.75 -16.18 9.94
CA ARG A 346 -11.35 -15.17 9.05
C ARG A 346 -11.48 -15.70 7.62
N VAL A 347 -10.45 -16.38 7.11
CA VAL A 347 -10.47 -17.03 5.79
C VAL A 347 -11.53 -18.14 5.73
N GLU A 348 -11.64 -18.97 6.77
CA GLU A 348 -12.69 -20.01 6.83
C GLU A 348 -14.10 -19.42 6.85
N ILE A 349 -14.33 -18.32 7.58
CA ILE A 349 -15.61 -17.58 7.58
C ILE A 349 -15.92 -17.09 6.16
N GLY A 350 -14.95 -16.49 5.46
CA GLY A 350 -15.14 -16.06 4.08
C GLY A 350 -15.46 -17.22 3.12
N LEU A 351 -14.74 -18.34 3.23
CA LEU A 351 -14.99 -19.54 2.44
C LEU A 351 -16.39 -20.12 2.69
N TRP A 352 -16.83 -20.15 3.95
CA TRP A 352 -18.20 -20.50 4.29
C TRP A 352 -19.20 -19.54 3.67
N ALA A 353 -19.01 -18.23 3.84
CA ALA A 353 -19.93 -17.21 3.34
C ALA A 353 -20.09 -17.29 1.82
N TYR A 354 -18.99 -17.41 1.05
CA TYR A 354 -19.07 -17.56 -0.41
C TYR A 354 -19.84 -18.82 -0.84
N ARG A 355 -19.73 -19.93 -0.09
CA ARG A 355 -20.52 -21.15 -0.36
C ARG A 355 -22.00 -20.92 -0.09
N GLU A 356 -22.35 -20.27 1.01
CA GLU A 356 -23.75 -19.95 1.35
C GLU A 356 -24.38 -18.93 0.40
N LEU A 357 -23.62 -17.92 -0.06
CA LEU A 357 -24.09 -16.99 -1.07
C LEU A 357 -24.42 -17.72 -2.38
N SER A 358 -23.56 -18.64 -2.80
CA SER A 358 -23.77 -19.47 -3.99
C SER A 358 -25.00 -20.37 -3.84
N SER A 359 -25.18 -21.04 -2.69
CA SER A 359 -26.35 -21.91 -2.43
C SER A 359 -27.68 -21.15 -2.44
N LYS A 360 -27.65 -19.84 -2.12
CA LYS A 360 -28.80 -18.93 -2.16
C LYS A 360 -28.97 -18.21 -3.51
N GLY A 361 -28.16 -18.55 -4.49
CA GLY A 361 -28.19 -17.97 -5.84
C GLY A 361 -27.79 -16.50 -5.89
N VAL A 362 -27.04 -16.01 -4.92
CA VAL A 362 -26.42 -14.68 -4.96
C VAL A 362 -25.17 -14.79 -5.82
N GLN A 363 -25.21 -14.20 -7.01
CA GLN A 363 -24.08 -14.14 -7.91
C GLN A 363 -23.35 -12.81 -7.72
N LEU A 364 -22.05 -12.89 -7.46
CA LEU A 364 -21.18 -11.73 -7.34
C LEU A 364 -20.42 -11.53 -8.65
N GLU A 365 -20.21 -10.26 -8.99
CA GLU A 365 -19.39 -9.91 -10.14
C GLU A 365 -17.94 -10.42 -10.00
N ARG A 366 -17.23 -10.53 -11.12
CA ARG A 366 -15.88 -11.12 -11.25
C ARG A 366 -14.90 -10.75 -10.11
N HIS A 367 -14.75 -9.48 -9.76
CA HIS A 367 -13.80 -9.07 -8.71
C HIS A 367 -14.33 -9.20 -7.27
N GLY A 368 -15.64 -9.42 -7.10
CA GLY A 368 -16.28 -9.67 -5.81
C GLY A 368 -16.19 -11.13 -5.35
N GLN A 369 -15.72 -12.04 -6.21
CA GLN A 369 -15.67 -13.49 -5.94
C GLN A 369 -14.53 -13.92 -4.99
N GLY A 370 -14.73 -15.07 -4.35
CA GLY A 370 -13.88 -15.59 -3.26
C GLY A 370 -12.66 -16.41 -3.67
N GLY A 371 -12.23 -16.38 -4.94
CA GLY A 371 -11.17 -17.25 -5.46
C GLY A 371 -9.78 -17.06 -4.82
N HIS A 372 -9.57 -15.97 -4.08
CA HIS A 372 -8.33 -15.68 -3.35
C HIS A 372 -8.21 -16.45 -2.03
N LEU A 373 -9.34 -16.78 -1.39
CA LEU A 373 -9.34 -17.39 -0.06
C LEU A 373 -8.72 -18.80 0.00
N PRO A 374 -8.89 -19.69 -1.00
CA PRO A 374 -8.17 -20.97 -1.01
C PRO A 374 -6.65 -20.81 -1.02
N ALA A 375 -6.13 -19.85 -1.81
CA ALA A 375 -4.70 -19.54 -1.84
C ALA A 375 -4.22 -19.03 -0.48
N TRP A 376 -4.97 -18.10 0.13
CA TRP A 376 -4.63 -17.53 1.44
C TRP A 376 -4.68 -18.57 2.55
N ARG A 377 -5.68 -19.47 2.54
CA ARG A 377 -5.77 -20.62 3.45
C ARG A 377 -4.53 -21.50 3.35
N SER A 378 -4.15 -21.87 2.13
CA SER A 378 -2.98 -22.72 1.88
C SER A 378 -1.70 -22.09 2.42
N VAL A 379 -1.48 -20.79 2.16
CA VAL A 379 -0.36 -20.02 2.67
C VAL A 379 -0.35 -20.02 4.20
N LEU A 380 -1.47 -19.65 4.83
CA LEU A 380 -1.60 -19.63 6.29
C LEU A 380 -1.44 -21.02 6.90
N GLN A 381 -1.74 -22.11 6.22
CA GLN A 381 -1.49 -23.46 6.72
C GLN A 381 -0.02 -23.90 6.56
N ALA A 382 0.72 -23.31 5.62
CA ALA A 382 2.10 -23.65 5.31
C ALA A 382 3.17 -22.80 6.02
N LEU A 383 2.79 -21.64 6.58
CA LEU A 383 3.65 -20.84 7.47
C LEU A 383 3.98 -21.58 8.76
#